data_AF-A0A7K8KKV6-F1
#
_entry.id   AF-A0A7K8KKV6-F1
#
_cell.length_a   1.000
_cell.length_b   1.000
_cell.length_c   1.000
_cell.angle_alpha   90.00
_cell.angle_beta   90.00
_cell.angle_gamma   90.00
#
_symmetry.space_group_name_H-M   'P 1'
#
loop_
_entity.id
_entity.type
_entity.pdbx_description
1 polymer ?
#
loop_
_entity_poly.entity_id
_entity_poly.type
_entity_poly.pdbx_seq_one_letter_code
_entity_poly.pdbx_strand_id
1 'polypeptide(L)'
;MLCRLHFMPPASSSLFPWLGPVRTLWPHPGTLFAELERELRLEMERAREFMSSFEQLLSSSPSRIGIAAERAPGTSAALTQGSGDGFSVCQDVKDFAPEQLSVKVVGRKVVLVGQKETQSTDEKGSFSYKYEVLKREWDVPEEVDAEALTCSLSK
;
A
#
# COMPACT_ATOMS: atom_id res chain seq x y z
N MET A 1 6.56 4.06 24.99
CA MET A 1 6.62 4.94 26.19
C MET A 1 6.72 6.37 25.68
N LEU A 2 5.58 7.05 25.51
CA LEU A 2 5.55 8.44 25.04
C LEU A 2 5.63 9.36 26.27
N CYS A 3 6.72 10.13 26.38
CA CYS A 3 6.87 11.13 27.42
C CYS A 3 5.82 12.23 27.20
N ARG A 4 4.85 12.34 28.14
CA ARG A 4 3.94 13.48 28.21
C ARG A 4 4.77 14.72 28.56
N LEU A 5 5.04 15.56 27.56
CA LEU A 5 5.53 16.92 27.81
C LEU A 5 4.37 17.75 28.36
N HIS A 6 4.24 17.79 29.68
CA HIS A 6 3.39 18.76 30.36
C HIS A 6 4.06 20.14 30.25
N PHE A 7 3.75 20.88 29.17
CA PHE A 7 3.99 22.32 29.14
C PHE A 7 2.92 23.00 29.98
N MET A 8 3.21 23.22 31.27
CA MET A 8 2.46 24.22 32.02
C MET A 8 2.89 25.61 31.54
N PRO A 9 1.95 26.50 31.17
CA PRO A 9 2.29 27.90 31.03
C PRO A 9 2.68 28.46 32.42
N PRO A 10 3.64 29.40 32.53
CA PRO A 10 3.95 30.01 33.81
C PRO A 10 2.71 30.78 34.29
N ALA A 11 2.25 30.45 35.49
CA ALA A 11 1.26 31.25 36.19
C ALA A 11 1.82 32.68 36.32
N SER A 12 1.05 33.66 35.87
CA SER A 12 1.36 35.08 36.00
C SER A 12 1.50 35.44 37.48
N SER A 13 2.72 35.29 37.99
CA SER A 13 3.08 35.63 39.35
C SER A 13 3.34 37.13 39.38
N SER A 14 2.38 37.88 39.92
CA SER A 14 2.46 39.33 40.15
C SER A 14 3.39 39.67 41.32
N LEU A 15 4.65 39.26 41.24
CA LEU A 15 5.65 39.61 42.24
C LEU A 15 6.89 40.19 41.55
N PHE A 16 7.32 41.36 42.02
CA PHE A 16 8.52 42.14 41.67
C PHE A 16 8.38 43.18 40.53
N PRO A 17 8.20 44.48 40.85
CA PRO A 17 8.11 45.56 39.85
C PRO A 17 9.46 46.09 39.33
N TRP A 18 10.59 45.40 39.59
CA TRP A 18 11.95 45.93 39.32
C TRP A 18 12.72 45.19 38.22
N LEU A 19 12.10 44.24 37.55
CA LEU A 19 12.64 43.67 36.32
C LEU A 19 11.80 44.23 35.16
N GLY A 20 12.42 45.04 34.30
CA GLY A 20 11.79 45.51 33.06
C GLY A 20 11.26 44.35 32.23
N PRO A 21 10.42 44.58 31.20
CA PRO A 21 9.71 43.52 30.49
C PRO A 21 10.74 42.50 29.99
N VAL A 22 10.72 41.31 30.60
CA VAL A 22 11.52 40.17 30.16
C VAL A 22 11.04 39.88 28.76
N ARG A 23 11.77 40.38 27.76
CA ARG A 23 11.54 40.03 26.36
C ARG A 23 11.84 38.55 26.27
N THR A 24 10.80 37.74 26.21
CA THR A 24 10.91 36.33 25.89
C THR A 24 11.64 36.23 24.56
N LEU A 25 12.86 35.68 24.55
CA LEU A 25 13.59 35.30 23.34
C LEU A 25 12.96 34.08 22.63
N TRP A 26 11.78 33.65 23.08
CA TRP A 26 11.05 32.54 22.50
C TRP A 26 10.48 32.97 21.15
N PRO A 27 10.85 32.30 20.05
CA PRO A 27 10.22 32.56 18.76
C PRO A 27 8.73 32.28 18.86
N HIS A 28 7.94 33.11 18.18
CA HIS A 28 6.49 33.01 18.18
C HIS A 28 6.11 31.58 17.75
N PRO A 29 5.18 30.87 18.42
CA PRO A 29 4.88 29.47 18.10
C PRO A 29 4.54 29.23 16.62
N GLY A 30 3.91 30.21 15.96
CA GLY A 30 3.59 30.16 14.53
C GLY A 30 4.80 30.27 13.59
N THR A 31 5.93 30.83 14.02
CA THR A 31 7.12 30.96 13.16
C THR A 31 7.98 29.68 13.15
N LEU A 32 7.87 28.84 14.18
CA LEU A 32 8.67 27.62 14.29
C LEU A 32 8.26 26.52 13.30
N PHE A 33 7.01 26.52 12.86
CA PHE A 33 6.46 25.49 11.99
C PHE A 33 5.99 26.02 10.63
N ALA A 34 6.05 27.33 10.39
CA ALA A 34 5.60 27.92 9.13
C ALA A 34 6.32 27.33 7.91
N GLU A 35 7.62 27.05 8.03
CA GLU A 35 8.41 26.44 6.97
C GLU A 35 7.98 24.98 6.71
N LEU A 36 7.79 24.20 7.78
CA LEU A 36 7.33 22.82 7.69
C LEU A 36 5.89 22.72 7.14
N GLU A 37 5.01 23.61 7.58
CA GLU A 37 3.64 23.70 7.05
C GLU A 37 3.63 24.04 5.56
N ARG A 38 4.54 24.93 5.12
CA ARG A 38 4.70 25.29 3.72
C ARG A 38 5.19 24.11 2.90
N GLU A 39 6.20 23.40 3.39
CA GLU A 39 6.74 22.20 2.74
C GLU A 39 5.67 21.11 2.63
N LEU A 40 4.91 20.86 3.71
CA LEU A 40 3.81 19.90 3.70
C LEU A 40 2.70 20.29 2.71
N ARG A 41 2.33 21.58 2.63
CA ARG A 41 1.35 22.06 1.64
C ARG A 41 1.85 21.87 0.21
N LEU A 42 3.12 22.19 -0.05
CA LEU A 42 3.72 22.05 -1.37
C LEU A 42 3.74 20.57 -1.83
N GLU A 43 4.08 19.65 -0.91
CA GLU A 43 4.06 18.21 -1.19
C GLU A 43 2.63 17.70 -1.45
N MET A 44 1.64 18.19 -0.68
CA MET A 44 0.24 17.85 -0.91
C MET A 44 -0.28 18.36 -2.26
N GLU A 45 0.13 19.55 -2.69
CA GLU A 45 -0.20 20.12 -4.00
C GLU A 45 0.42 19.27 -5.13
N ARG A 46 1.70 18.91 -5.01
CA ARG A 46 2.39 18.04 -5.98
C ARG A 46 1.74 16.66 -6.08
N ALA A 47 1.37 16.05 -4.96
CA ALA A 47 0.68 14.76 -4.94
C ALA A 47 -0.69 14.85 -5.64
N ARG A 48 -1.42 15.95 -5.41
CA ARG A 48 -2.70 16.21 -6.08
C ARG A 48 -2.53 16.40 -7.58
N GLU A 49 -1.52 17.14 -8.03
CA GLU A 49 -1.22 17.33 -9.45
C GLU A 49 -0.92 15.99 -10.13
N PHE A 50 -0.07 15.17 -9.51
CA PHE A 50 0.24 13.82 -9.99
C PHE A 50 -1.02 12.96 -10.16
N MET A 51 -1.89 12.95 -9.15
CA MET A 51 -3.15 12.22 -9.20
C MET A 51 -4.09 12.76 -10.28
N SER A 52 -4.18 14.08 -10.44
CA SER A 52 -5.03 14.70 -11.47
C SER A 52 -4.55 14.41 -12.90
N SER A 53 -3.24 14.36 -13.11
CA SER A 53 -2.63 13.97 -14.39
C SER A 53 -2.98 12.52 -14.73
N PHE A 54 -2.93 11.64 -13.73
CA PHE A 54 -3.33 10.24 -13.89
C PHE A 54 -4.84 10.10 -14.20
N GLU A 55 -5.71 10.84 -13.51
CA GLU A 55 -7.15 10.89 -13.81
C GLU A 55 -7.45 11.43 -15.21
N GLN A 56 -6.71 12.44 -15.69
CA GLN A 56 -6.84 12.96 -17.05
C GLN A 56 -6.44 11.94 -18.11
N LEU A 57 -5.38 11.15 -17.86
CA LEU A 57 -5.00 10.05 -18.77
C LEU A 57 -6.11 9.01 -18.85
N LEU A 58 -6.72 8.66 -17.71
CA LEU A 58 -7.86 7.73 -17.67
C LEU A 58 -9.13 8.32 -18.31
N SER A 59 -9.34 9.63 -18.21
CA SER A 59 -10.55 10.32 -18.70
C SER A 59 -10.47 10.75 -20.17
N SER A 60 -9.26 10.92 -20.72
CA SER A 60 -9.03 11.33 -22.12
C SER A 60 -9.33 10.26 -23.17
N SER A 61 -9.81 9.08 -22.76
CA SER A 61 -10.25 8.03 -23.67
C SER A 61 -11.75 7.72 -23.52
N PRO A 62 -12.60 8.38 -24.33
CA PRO A 62 -13.85 7.80 -24.75
C PRO A 62 -13.82 7.55 -26.26
N SER A 63 -13.78 6.26 -26.62
CA SER A 63 -14.18 5.67 -27.92
C SER A 63 -13.31 5.95 -29.15
N ARG A 64 -12.38 5.03 -29.48
CA ARG A 64 -12.56 3.88 -30.41
C ARG A 64 -11.43 2.88 -30.11
N ILE A 65 -11.69 1.76 -29.45
CA ILE A 65 -11.89 0.43 -30.05
C ILE A 65 -12.46 -0.44 -28.92
N GLY A 66 -13.42 -1.29 -29.27
CA GLY A 66 -14.32 -1.98 -28.34
C GLY A 66 -13.64 -2.99 -27.41
N ILE A 67 -14.48 -3.46 -26.47
CA ILE A 67 -14.36 -4.66 -25.63
C ILE A 67 -13.09 -5.47 -25.89
N ALA A 68 -12.09 -5.24 -25.05
CA ALA A 68 -11.15 -6.26 -24.63
C ALA A 68 -10.53 -5.78 -23.31
N ALA A 69 -10.95 -6.43 -22.22
CA ALA A 69 -10.25 -6.35 -20.96
C ALA A 69 -8.86 -6.98 -21.16
N GLU A 70 -7.84 -6.17 -21.43
CA GLU A 70 -6.47 -6.65 -21.55
C GLU A 70 -5.67 -6.36 -20.28
N ARG A 71 -5.34 -7.49 -19.65
CA ARG A 71 -4.35 -7.75 -18.61
C ARG A 71 -3.15 -6.79 -18.61
N ALA A 72 -2.78 -6.37 -17.41
CA ALA A 72 -1.39 -6.07 -17.03
C ALA A 72 -0.94 -7.07 -15.95
N PRO A 73 0.37 -7.21 -15.67
CA PRO A 73 1.49 -7.52 -16.55
C PRO A 73 1.82 -9.03 -16.50
N GLY A 74 2.41 -9.54 -17.57
CA GLY A 74 2.74 -10.95 -17.75
C GLY A 74 3.68 -11.51 -16.68
N THR A 75 3.10 -12.21 -15.72
CA THR A 75 3.56 -13.58 -15.48
C THR A 75 2.70 -14.46 -16.37
N SER A 76 3.34 -15.20 -17.26
CA SER A 76 2.71 -16.08 -18.24
C SER A 76 1.85 -17.12 -17.51
N ALA A 77 0.59 -16.79 -17.26
CA ALA A 77 -0.43 -17.77 -16.94
C ALA A 77 -0.82 -18.41 -18.28
N ALA A 78 -0.09 -19.46 -18.66
CA ALA A 78 -0.52 -20.32 -19.74
C ALA A 78 -1.78 -21.05 -19.26
N LEU A 79 -2.94 -20.63 -19.76
CA LEU A 79 -4.13 -21.47 -19.75
C LEU A 79 -3.91 -22.47 -20.87
N THR A 80 -3.45 -23.67 -20.55
CA THR A 80 -3.42 -24.79 -21.49
C THR A 80 -4.85 -25.28 -21.72
N GLN A 81 -5.62 -24.53 -22.52
CA GLN A 81 -6.82 -25.06 -23.16
C GLN A 81 -6.39 -25.70 -24.48
N GLY A 82 -6.04 -26.98 -24.43
CA GLY A 82 -5.72 -27.73 -25.64
C GLY A 82 -5.21 -29.12 -25.32
N SER A 83 -5.98 -30.12 -25.79
CA SER A 83 -5.65 -31.56 -25.82
C SER A 83 -5.77 -32.32 -24.49
N GLY A 84 -7.00 -32.68 -24.12
CA GLY A 84 -7.29 -33.86 -23.28
C GLY A 84 -6.93 -33.79 -21.80
N ASP A 85 -6.20 -32.77 -21.37
CA ASP A 85 -5.87 -32.50 -19.97
C ASP A 85 -6.87 -31.50 -19.39
N GLY A 86 -7.33 -31.71 -18.16
CA GLY A 86 -8.43 -30.97 -17.54
C GLY A 86 -8.14 -29.48 -17.29
N PHE A 87 -8.99 -28.85 -16.49
CA PHE A 87 -8.75 -27.48 -16.04
C PHE A 87 -7.48 -27.40 -15.18
N SER A 88 -6.49 -26.63 -15.66
CA SER A 88 -5.20 -26.43 -15.01
C SER A 88 -4.79 -24.95 -15.05
N VAL A 89 -4.14 -24.50 -13.99
CA VAL A 89 -3.66 -23.12 -13.84
C VAL A 89 -2.25 -23.14 -13.26
N CYS A 90 -1.34 -22.42 -13.91
CA CYS A 90 0.01 -22.17 -13.41
C CYS A 90 0.20 -20.69 -13.12
N GLN A 91 0.65 -20.36 -11.90
CA GLN A 91 0.92 -19.00 -11.46
C GLN A 91 2.30 -18.95 -10.82
N ASP A 92 3.17 -18.07 -11.34
CA ASP A 92 4.46 -17.78 -10.72
C ASP A 92 4.24 -16.99 -9.41
N VAL A 93 4.88 -17.48 -8.35
CA VAL A 93 4.78 -16.99 -6.97
C VAL A 93 6.15 -16.83 -6.30
N LYS A 94 7.23 -16.71 -7.09
CA LYS A 94 8.64 -16.68 -6.62
C LYS A 94 8.97 -15.71 -5.49
N ASP A 95 8.21 -14.62 -5.34
CA ASP A 95 8.46 -13.59 -4.33
C ASP A 95 7.89 -13.93 -2.93
N PHE A 96 7.13 -15.03 -2.83
CA PHE A 96 6.43 -15.49 -1.64
C PHE A 96 6.91 -16.88 -1.22
N ALA A 97 7.09 -17.08 0.08
CA ALA A 97 7.34 -18.41 0.65
C ALA A 97 6.04 -19.26 0.64
N PRO A 98 6.13 -20.60 0.65
CA PRO A 98 4.95 -21.46 0.68
C PRO A 98 3.97 -21.13 1.81
N GLU A 99 4.48 -20.77 2.99
CA GLU A 99 3.68 -20.44 4.18
C GLU A 99 2.97 -19.09 4.06
N GLN A 100 3.40 -18.25 3.12
CA GLN A 100 2.81 -16.94 2.81
C GLN A 100 1.68 -17.04 1.78
N LEU A 101 1.43 -18.22 1.22
CA LEU A 101 0.44 -18.48 0.18
C LEU A 101 -0.76 -19.24 0.73
N SER A 102 -1.95 -18.92 0.22
CA SER A 102 -3.18 -19.64 0.47
C SER A 102 -3.94 -19.83 -0.83
N VAL A 103 -4.28 -21.08 -1.13
CA VAL A 103 -5.16 -21.44 -2.24
C VAL A 103 -6.46 -21.96 -1.65
N LYS A 104 -7.58 -21.41 -2.11
CA LYS A 104 -8.93 -21.83 -1.68
C LYS A 104 -9.87 -21.84 -2.87
N VAL A 105 -10.89 -22.68 -2.78
CA VAL A 105 -12.04 -22.62 -3.67
C VAL A 105 -13.15 -21.85 -2.95
N VAL A 106 -13.64 -20.78 -3.57
CA VAL A 106 -14.76 -19.98 -3.05
C VAL A 106 -15.85 -19.94 -4.11
N GLY A 107 -16.96 -20.61 -3.85
CA GLY A 107 -17.98 -20.86 -4.87
C GLY A 107 -17.40 -21.65 -6.05
N ARG A 108 -17.42 -21.05 -7.25
CA ARG A 108 -16.88 -21.62 -8.48
C ARG A 108 -15.58 -20.93 -8.95
N LYS A 109 -14.79 -20.42 -8.00
CA LYS A 109 -13.52 -19.74 -8.27
C LYS A 109 -12.39 -20.36 -7.45
N VAL A 110 -11.24 -20.57 -8.09
CA VAL A 110 -9.97 -20.79 -7.39
C VAL A 110 -9.39 -19.43 -7.04
N VAL A 111 -9.08 -19.21 -5.77
CA VAL A 111 -8.54 -17.96 -5.24
C VAL A 111 -7.15 -18.25 -4.65
N LEU A 112 -6.14 -17.57 -5.18
CA LEU A 112 -4.78 -17.54 -4.63
C LEU A 112 -4.55 -16.20 -3.94
N VAL A 113 -4.11 -16.27 -2.69
CA VAL A 113 -3.69 -15.10 -1.90
C VAL A 113 -2.28 -15.32 -1.40
N GLY A 114 -1.37 -14.36 -1.65
CA GLY A 114 -0.05 -14.28 -1.05
C GLY A 114 0.03 -13.06 -0.13
N GLN A 115 0.59 -13.20 1.07
CA GLN A 115 0.79 -12.10 2.02
C GLN A 115 2.18 -12.18 2.65
N LYS A 116 2.95 -11.10 2.54
CA LYS A 116 4.34 -11.05 3.01
C LYS A 116 4.59 -9.77 3.78
N GLU A 117 5.14 -9.91 4.97
CA GLU A 117 5.66 -8.82 5.79
C GLU A 117 7.18 -8.88 5.81
N THR A 118 7.82 -7.74 5.58
CA THR A 118 9.27 -7.59 5.70
C THR A 118 9.57 -6.43 6.62
N GLN A 119 10.39 -6.68 7.62
CA GLN A 119 10.92 -5.67 8.54
C GLN A 119 12.42 -5.58 8.36
N SER A 120 12.94 -4.36 8.32
CA SER A 120 14.38 -4.13 8.31
C SER A 120 14.72 -3.02 9.30
N THR A 121 15.86 -3.17 9.97
CA THR A 121 16.45 -2.08 10.76
C THR A 121 17.85 -1.86 10.21
N ASP A 122 18.18 -0.63 9.86
CA ASP A 122 19.54 -0.28 9.42
C ASP A 122 20.49 -0.16 10.62
N GLU A 123 21.79 -0.09 10.35
CA GLU A 123 22.83 0.06 11.37
C GLU A 123 22.74 1.39 12.14
N LYS A 124 22.01 2.38 11.60
CA LYS A 124 21.79 3.70 12.18
C LYS A 124 20.49 3.76 13.02
N GLY A 125 19.74 2.66 13.11
CA GLY A 125 18.50 2.54 13.85
C GLY A 125 17.23 2.93 13.08
N SER A 126 17.30 3.18 11.76
CA SER A 126 16.12 3.42 10.93
C SER A 126 15.36 2.11 10.71
N PHE A 127 14.08 2.11 11.08
CA PHE A 127 13.19 0.97 10.88
C PHE A 127 12.37 1.14 9.59
N SER A 128 12.25 0.07 8.80
CA SER A 128 11.35 -0.01 7.66
C SER A 128 10.45 -1.23 7.77
N TYR A 129 9.19 -1.06 7.36
CA TYR A 129 8.19 -2.11 7.28
C TYR A 129 7.57 -2.10 5.89
N LYS A 130 7.47 -3.28 5.27
CA LYS A 130 6.85 -3.50 3.97
C LYS A 130 5.83 -4.62 4.07
N TYR A 131 4.63 -4.37 3.57
CA TYR A 131 3.58 -5.38 3.44
C TYR A 131 3.23 -5.56 1.95
N GLU A 132 3.31 -6.79 1.45
CA GLU A 132 3.06 -7.14 0.06
C GLU A 132 1.92 -8.15 -0.04
N VAL A 133 1.01 -7.94 -1.00
CA VAL A 133 -0.15 -8.81 -1.21
C VAL A 133 -0.27 -9.19 -2.68
N LEU A 134 -0.41 -10.48 -2.95
CA LEU A 134 -0.81 -11.04 -4.24
C LEU A 134 -2.24 -11.57 -4.12
N LYS A 135 -3.12 -11.23 -5.07
CA LYS A 135 -4.45 -11.84 -5.19
C LYS A 135 -4.69 -12.21 -6.64
N ARG A 136 -5.10 -13.46 -6.87
CA ARG A 136 -5.50 -13.98 -8.18
C ARG A 136 -6.71 -14.88 -8.05
N GLU A 137 -7.59 -14.80 -9.03
CA GLU A 137 -8.81 -15.58 -9.09
C GLU A 137 -8.99 -16.16 -10.50
N TRP A 138 -9.44 -17.40 -10.57
CA TRP A 138 -9.76 -18.09 -11.81
C TRP A 138 -11.11 -18.76 -11.71
N ASP A 139 -11.97 -18.55 -12.70
CA ASP A 139 -13.25 -19.23 -12.82
C ASP A 139 -13.05 -20.71 -13.16
N VAL A 140 -13.76 -21.57 -12.43
CA VAL A 140 -13.78 -23.01 -12.67
C VAL A 140 -14.95 -23.32 -13.63
N PRO A 141 -14.69 -23.84 -14.85
CA PRO A 141 -15.72 -24.21 -15.83
C PRO A 141 -16.69 -25.27 -15.31
N GLU A 142 -17.99 -25.14 -15.55
CA GLU A 142 -19.07 -25.97 -14.96
C GLU A 142 -18.85 -27.48 -15.07
N GLU A 143 -18.14 -27.90 -16.11
CA GLU A 143 -17.84 -29.30 -16.41
C GLU A 143 -16.79 -29.92 -15.46
N VAL A 144 -16.10 -29.09 -14.68
CA VAL A 144 -15.05 -29.50 -13.74
C VAL A 144 -15.62 -29.61 -12.33
N ASP A 145 -15.38 -30.76 -11.69
CA ASP A 145 -15.67 -30.93 -10.26
C ASP A 145 -14.72 -30.07 -9.41
N ALA A 146 -15.30 -29.12 -8.68
CA ALA A 146 -14.55 -28.19 -7.85
C ALA A 146 -13.97 -28.85 -6.58
N GLU A 147 -14.59 -29.93 -6.09
CA GLU A 147 -14.13 -30.64 -4.88
C GLU A 147 -12.94 -31.56 -5.18
N ALA A 148 -12.80 -32.01 -6.42
CA ALA A 148 -11.69 -32.84 -6.89
C ALA A 148 -10.43 -32.04 -7.28
N LEU A 149 -10.46 -30.70 -7.19
CA LEU A 149 -9.31 -29.87 -7.54
C LEU A 149 -8.13 -30.12 -6.59
N THR A 150 -6.94 -30.27 -7.18
CA THR A 150 -5.69 -30.41 -6.43
C THR A 150 -4.75 -29.27 -6.76
N CYS A 151 -3.94 -28.83 -5.78
CA CYS A 151 -2.88 -27.87 -5.99
C CYS A 151 -1.53 -28.43 -5.54
N SER A 152 -0.46 -28.01 -6.22
CA SER A 152 0.92 -28.32 -5.84
C SER A 152 1.80 -27.08 -6.06
N LEU A 153 2.95 -27.05 -5.39
CA LEU A 153 3.94 -25.99 -5.51
C LEU A 153 5.29 -26.61 -5.84
N SER A 154 5.94 -26.11 -6.90
CA SER A 154 7.29 -26.52 -7.31
C SER A 154 8.31 -25.43 -6.99
N LYS A 155 9.58 -25.85 -6.81
CA LYS A 155 10.73 -24.94 -6.64
C LYS A 155 11.25 -24.42 -7.97
#